data_AF-A0A5K0VRY1-F1
#
_entry.id   AF-A0A5K0VRY1-F1
#
_cell.length_a   1.000
_cell.length_b   1.000
_cell.length_c   1.000
_cell.angle_alpha   90.00
_cell.angle_beta   90.00
_cell.angle_gamma   90.00
#
_symmetry.space_group_name_H-M   'P 1'
#
loop_
_entity.id
_entity.type
_entity.pdbx_description
1 polymer ?
#
loop_
_entity_poly.entity_id
_entity_poly.type
_entity_poly.pdbx_seq_one_letter_code
_entity_poly.pdbx_strand_id
1 'polypeptide(L)' 'VITSAEFHPIHCNTLAYSSSKGSIRLIDLRQSALCDTHAK' A
#
# COMPACT_ATOMS: atom_id res chain seq x y z
N VAL A 1 -2.47 4.06 12.79
CA VAL A 1 -3.75 3.54 12.26
C VAL A 1 -3.90 4.05 10.84
N ILE A 2 -4.35 3.23 9.89
CA ILE A 2 -4.71 3.75 8.56
C ILE A 2 -6.07 4.43 8.70
N THR A 3 -6.16 5.68 8.30
CA THR A 3 -7.39 6.49 8.44
C THR A 3 -8.16 6.61 7.13
N SER A 4 -7.49 6.47 6.00
CA SER A 4 -8.10 6.49 4.66
C SER A 4 -7.26 5.65 3.71
N ALA A 5 -7.91 5.00 2.74
CA ALA A 5 -7.25 4.22 1.70
C ALA A 5 -8.08 4.26 0.42
N GLU A 6 -7.44 4.52 -0.72
CA GLU A 6 -8.08 4.55 -2.04
C GLU A 6 -7.21 3.86 -3.09
N PHE A 7 -7.88 3.18 -4.02
CA PHE A 7 -7.25 2.58 -5.19
C PHE A 7 -7.05 3.60 -6.31
N HIS A 8 -6.04 3.38 -7.12
CA HIS A 8 -5.86 4.15 -8.35
C HIS A 8 -7.03 3.87 -9.31
N PRO A 9 -7.63 4.90 -9.96
CA PRO A 9 -8.84 4.74 -10.77
C PRO A 9 -8.67 3.82 -11.99
N ILE A 10 -7.42 3.60 -12.43
CA ILE A 10 -7.06 2.78 -13.60
C ILE A 10 -6.26 1.53 -13.20
N HIS A 11 -5.51 1.59 -12.09
CA HIS A 11 -4.54 0.54 -11.73
C HIS A 11 -5.00 -0.15 -10.45
N CYS A 12 -5.62 -1.33 -10.59
CA CYS A 12 -6.19 -2.09 -9.47
C CYS A 12 -5.16 -2.57 -8.44
N ASN A 13 -3.87 -2.54 -8.79
CA ASN A 13 -2.78 -2.94 -7.93
C ASN A 13 -2.14 -1.78 -7.15
N THR A 14 -2.51 -0.53 -7.44
CA THR A 14 -1.92 0.65 -6.79
C THR A 14 -2.88 1.17 -5.72
N LEU A 15 -2.39 1.27 -4.49
CA LEU A 15 -3.15 1.76 -3.34
C LEU A 15 -2.45 2.96 -2.69
N ALA A 16 -3.17 4.04 -2.48
CA ALA A 16 -2.74 5.16 -1.65
C ALA A 16 -3.44 5.08 -0.29
N TYR A 17 -2.72 5.33 0.81
CA TYR A 17 -3.33 5.40 2.13
C TYR A 17 -2.72 6.50 3.00
N SER A 18 -3.54 7.03 3.93
CA SER A 18 -3.12 7.97 4.96
C SER A 18 -3.09 7.32 6.33
N SER A 19 -2.14 7.72 7.16
CA SER A 19 -1.99 7.26 8.53
C SER A 19 -2.37 8.35 9.52
N SER A 20 -2.86 7.94 10.69
CA SER A 20 -3.11 8.80 11.86
C SER A 20 -1.86 9.55 12.35
N LYS A 21 -0.66 9.20 11.84
CA LYS A 21 0.60 9.92 12.05
C LYS A 21 0.87 11.02 11.01
N GLY A 22 -0.10 11.36 10.15
CA GLY A 22 0.03 12.39 9.13
C GLY A 22 0.89 12.00 7.92
N SER A 23 1.19 10.71 7.74
CA SER A 23 1.92 10.22 6.56
C SER A 23 0.98 9.70 5.50
N ILE A 24 1.32 9.97 4.23
CA ILE A 24 0.67 9.41 3.05
C ILE A 24 1.66 8.46 2.38
N ARG A 25 1.19 7.29 1.96
CA ARG A 25 2.02 6.27 1.33
C ARG A 25 1.32 5.72 0.09
N LEU A 26 2.10 5.48 -0.95
CA LEU A 26 1.68 4.79 -2.17
C LEU A 26 2.36 3.43 -2.20
N ILE A 27 1.59 2.37 -2.45
CA ILE A 27 2.09 1.00 -2.53
C ILE A 27 1.61 0.30 -3.80
N ASP A 28 2.44 -0.58 -4.37
CA ASP A 28 2.05 -1.55 -5.40
C ASP A 28 1.83 -2.92 -4.74
N LEU A 29 0.59 -3.37 -4.70
CA LEU A 29 0.18 -4.62 -4.07
C LEU A 29 0.83 -5.86 -4.71
N ARG A 30 1.33 -5.77 -5.95
CA ARG A 30 2.04 -6.88 -6.60
C ARG A 30 3.44 -7.07 -6.04
N GLN A 31 4.12 -5.98 -5.66
CA GLN A 31 5.46 -6.06 -5.09
C GLN A 31 5.45 -6.77 -3.72
N SER A 32 4.34 -6.71 -2.99
CA SER A 32 4.17 -7.38 -1.70
C SER A 32 3.80 -8.87 -1.80
N ALA A 33 3.50 -9.39 -2.99
CA ALA A 33 3.23 -10.82 -3.19
C ALA A 33 4.51 -11.67 -3.24
N LEU A 34 5.65 -11.05 -3.55
CA LEU A 34 6.96 -11.66 -3.48
C LEU A 34 7.43 -11.59 -2.03
N CYS A 35 7.16 -12.63 -1.25
CA CYS A 35 7.64 -12.80 0.12
C CYS A 35 9.18 -13.01 0.19
N ASP A 36 9.95 -12.35 -0.67
CA ASP A 36 11.41 -12.52 -0.77
C ASP A 36 12.17 -11.77 0.33
N THR A 37 11.49 -10.90 1.09
CA THR A 37 12.17 -10.01 2.05
C THR A 37 12.41 -10.62 3.43
N HIS A 38 11.86 -11.79 3.78
CA HIS A 38 12.23 -12.54 5.00
C HIS A 38 11.44 -13.86 5.09
N ALA A 39 11.90 -14.92 4.41
CA ALA A 39 11.66 -16.27 4.92
C ALA A 39 12.67 -16.49 6.06
N LYS A 40 12.23 -16.27 7.31
CA LYS A 40 12.97 -16.70 8.51
C LYS A 40 12.27 -17.90 9.12
#